data_AF-A0A3C0FAG9-F1
#
_entry.id   AF-A0A3C0FAG9-F1
#
_cell.length_a   1.000
_cell.length_b   1.000
_cell.length_c   1.000
_cell.angle_alpha   90.00
_cell.angle_beta   90.00
_cell.angle_gamma   90.00
#
_symmetry.space_group_name_H-M   'P 1'
#
loop_
_entity.id
_entity.type
_entity.pdbx_description
1 polymer ?
#
loop_
_entity_poly.entity_id
_entity_poly.type
_entity_poly.pdbx_seq_one_letter_code
_entity_poly.pdbx_strand_id
1 'polypeptide(L)' 'MIRMSTNPRLEIDLGKLRRNAAAIVNLASTRGVSITGVVKGCCGDPLVGRAMLDGGVSALGDSRVANLSR' A
#
# COMPACT_ATOMS: atom_id res chain seq x y z
N MET A 1 -18.71 -18.82 -16.63
CA MET A 1 -17.31 -18.83 -17.11
C MET A 1 -17.00 -17.42 -17.62
N ILE A 2 -16.24 -16.62 -16.86
CA ILE A 2 -15.82 -15.30 -17.32
C ILE A 2 -14.69 -15.52 -18.33
N ARG A 3 -14.88 -15.09 -19.59
CA ARG A 3 -13.80 -15.07 -20.58
C ARG A 3 -12.75 -14.07 -20.11
N MET A 4 -11.59 -14.56 -19.69
CA MET A 4 -10.41 -13.74 -19.44
C MET A 4 -9.91 -13.21 -20.80
N SER A 5 -9.97 -11.90 -21.04
CA SER A 5 -9.34 -11.31 -22.22
C SER A 5 -7.82 -11.32 -22.07
N THR A 6 -7.11 -11.45 -23.19
CA THR A 6 -5.64 -11.45 -23.29
C THR A 6 -5.03 -10.06 -23.15
N ASN A 7 -5.52 -9.27 -22.19
CA ASN A 7 -4.93 -7.95 -21.89
C ASN A 7 -3.88 -8.10 -20.79
N PRO A 8 -2.78 -7.30 -20.80
CA PRO A 8 -1.86 -7.27 -19.69
C PRO A 8 -2.61 -6.88 -18.41
N ARG A 9 -2.42 -7.65 -17.35
CA ARG A 9 -3.07 -7.45 -16.05
C ARG A 9 -2.03 -7.41 -14.94
N LEU A 10 -2.24 -6.50 -14.00
CA LEU A 10 -1.50 -6.42 -12.74
C LEU A 10 -2.36 -6.99 -11.61
N GLU A 11 -1.81 -7.95 -10.87
CA GLU A 11 -2.40 -8.48 -9.64
C GLU A 11 -1.59 -8.00 -8.45
N ILE A 12 -2.26 -7.48 -7.43
CA ILE A 12 -1.63 -7.06 -6.18
C ILE A 12 -2.18 -7.92 -5.04
N ASP A 13 -1.28 -8.64 -4.38
CA ASP A 13 -1.60 -9.41 -3.18
C ASP A 13 -1.54 -8.49 -1.95
N LEU A 14 -2.72 -8.06 -1.49
CA LEU A 14 -2.86 -7.17 -0.33
C LEU A 14 -2.40 -7.84 0.98
N GLY A 15 -2.47 -9.16 1.09
CA GLY A 15 -2.03 -9.90 2.27
C GLY A 15 -0.51 -9.90 2.41
N LYS A 16 0.21 -10.02 1.29
CA LYS A 16 1.67 -9.81 1.26
C LYS A 16 2.04 -8.36 1.59
N LEU A 17 1.32 -7.41 1.00
CA LEU A 17 1.58 -5.99 1.25
C LEU A 17 1.43 -5.62 2.74
N ARG A 18 0.32 -6.04 3.36
CA ARG A 18 0.07 -5.82 4.79
C ARG A 18 1.16 -6.43 5.68
N ARG A 19 1.55 -7.68 5.42
CA ARG A 19 2.62 -8.36 6.18
C ARG A 19 3.98 -7.65 6.03
N ASN A 20 4.30 -7.20 4.82
CA ASN A 20 5.53 -6.46 4.57
C ASN A 20 5.54 -5.12 5.29
N ALA A 21 4.43 -4.38 5.24
CA ALA A 21 4.27 -3.13 5.99
C ALA A 21 4.48 -3.35 7.50
N ALA A 22 3.83 -4.37 8.08
CA ALA A 22 3.98 -4.72 9.50
C ALA A 22 5.42 -5.09 9.88
N ALA A 23 6.13 -5.83 9.03
CA ALA A 23 7.53 -6.18 9.28
C ALA A 23 8.43 -4.94 9.37
N ILE A 24 8.25 -3.97 8.46
CA ILE A 24 9.02 -2.73 8.44
C ILE A 24 8.65 -1.83 9.62
N VAL A 25 7.35 -1.69 9.93
CA VAL A 25 6.86 -0.92 11.07
C VAL A 25 7.43 -1.47 12.38
N ASN A 26 7.39 -2.79 12.58
CA ASN A 26 7.95 -3.44 13.76
C ASN A 26 9.47 -3.24 13.85
N LEU A 27 10.19 -3.26 12.74
CA LEU A 27 11.62 -2.98 12.73
C LEU A 27 11.91 -1.52 13.12
N ALA A 28 11.15 -0.58 12.57
CA ALA A 28 11.35 0.86 12.80
C ALA A 28 10.93 1.30 14.21
N SER A 29 9.89 0.68 14.77
CA SER A 29 9.38 0.99 16.11
C SER A 29 10.40 0.69 17.21
N THR A 30 11.28 -0.31 17.01
CA THR A 30 12.42 -0.57 17.93
C THR A 30 13.37 0.62 18.06
N ARG A 31 13.31 1.57 17.12
CA ARG A 31 14.11 2.81 17.09
C ARG A 31 13.26 4.07 17.27
N GLY A 32 11.98 3.94 17.62
CA GLY A 32 11.06 5.07 17.76
C GLY A 32 10.74 5.80 16.45
N VAL A 33 10.94 5.16 15.29
CA VAL A 33 10.70 5.77 13.97
C VAL A 33 9.33 5.37 13.44
N SER A 34 8.52 6.35 13.06
CA SER A 34 7.23 6.14 12.37
C SER A 34 7.42 5.96 10.87
N ILE A 35 6.54 5.17 10.23
CA ILE A 35 6.62 4.85 8.81
C ILE A 35 5.45 5.48 8.04
N THR A 36 5.76 6.19 6.96
CA THR A 36 4.79 6.65 5.96
C THR A 36 4.79 5.71 4.76
N GLY A 37 3.65 5.13 4.41
CA GLY A 37 3.47 4.31 3.22
C GLY A 37 3.28 5.15 1.96
N VAL A 38 4.06 4.92 0.90
CA VAL A 38 3.96 5.71 -0.34
C VAL A 38 3.17 4.97 -1.41
N VAL A 39 2.02 5.50 -1.82
CA VAL A 39 1.07 4.86 -2.77
C VAL A 39 1.23 5.34 -4.23
N LYS A 40 2.24 6.17 -4.49
CA LYS A 40 2.55 6.76 -5.81
C LYS A 40 2.62 5.74 -6.95
N GLY A 41 3.27 4.60 -6.71
CA GLY A 41 3.47 3.53 -7.71
C GLY A 41 2.19 2.77 -8.05
N CYS A 42 1.16 2.90 -7.22
CA CYS A 42 -0.14 2.28 -7.38
C CYS A 42 -1.21 3.32 -7.77
N CYS A 43 -0.81 4.51 -8.22
CA CYS A 43 -1.72 5.59 -8.59
C CYS A 43 -2.72 5.97 -7.49
N GLY A 44 -2.31 5.87 -6.22
CA GLY A 44 -3.19 6.15 -5.08
C GLY A 44 -4.30 5.11 -4.90
N ASP A 45 -4.10 3.85 -5.29
CA ASP A 45 -5.07 2.78 -5.09
C ASP A 45 -5.49 2.68 -3.60
N PRO A 46 -6.78 2.88 -3.26
CA PRO A 46 -7.23 2.89 -1.88
C PRO A 46 -7.05 1.56 -1.15
N LEU A 47 -7.11 0.43 -1.86
CA LEU A 47 -6.92 -0.90 -1.26
C LEU A 47 -5.45 -1.14 -0.90
N VAL A 48 -4.53 -0.66 -1.72
CA VAL A 48 -3.09 -0.65 -1.42
C VAL A 48 -2.82 0.22 -0.19
N GLY A 49 -3.35 1.45 -0.18
CA GLY A 49 -3.21 2.37 0.95
C GLY A 49 -3.77 1.77 2.25
N ARG A 50 -4.96 1.17 2.17
CA ARG A 50 -5.60 0.51 3.31
C ARG A 50 -4.79 -0.68 3.82
N ALA A 51 -4.27 -1.53 2.94
CA ALA A 51 -3.43 -2.66 3.33
C ALA A 51 -2.13 -2.22 4.03
N MET A 52 -1.55 -1.09 3.62
CA MET A 52 -0.40 -0.49 4.32
C MET A 52 -0.80 0.02 5.72
N LEU A 53 -1.93 0.73 5.83
CA LEU A 53 -2.47 1.25 7.11
C LEU A 53 -2.80 0.12 8.07
N ASP A 54 -3.46 -0.94 7.61
CA ASP A 54 -3.74 -2.15 8.39
C ASP A 54 -2.46 -2.92 8.76
N GLY A 55 -1.34 -2.64 8.08
CA GLY A 55 0.00 -3.08 8.42
C GLY A 55 0.73 -2.19 9.43
N GLY A 56 0.13 -1.07 9.84
CA GLY A 56 0.64 -0.20 10.91
C GLY A 56 1.46 1.00 10.43
N VAL A 57 1.48 1.34 9.14
CA VAL A 57 2.06 2.63 8.72
C VAL A 57 1.23 3.77 9.33
N SER A 58 1.87 4.87 9.73
CA SER A 58 1.23 5.98 10.43
C SER A 58 0.56 6.98 9.51
N ALA A 59 0.96 7.02 8.24
CA ALA A 59 0.44 7.94 7.24
C ALA A 59 0.64 7.38 5.83
N LEU A 60 -0.05 7.99 4.87
CA LEU A 60 0.15 7.74 3.44
C LEU A 60 0.74 8.97 2.74
N GLY A 61 1.54 8.73 1.71
CA GLY A 61 2.10 9.77 0.84
C GLY A 61 1.91 9.45 -0.64
N ASP A 62 1.71 10.49 -1.45
CA ASP A 62 1.68 10.40 -2.92
C ASP A 62 2.36 11.64 -3.52
N SER A 63 2.80 11.53 -4.76
CA SER A 63 3.28 12.66 -5.56
C SER A 63 2.18 13.56 -6.12
N ARG A 64 0.94 13.08 -6.18
CA ARG A 64 -0.19 13.79 -6.77
C ARG A 64 -1.23 14.02 -5.68
N VAL A 65 -1.55 15.28 -5.41
CA VAL A 65 -2.55 15.67 -4.39
C VAL A 65 -3.92 15.04 -4.68
N ALA A 66 -4.30 14.93 -5.97
CA ALA A 66 -5.56 14.31 -6.38
C ALA A 66 -5.71 12.86 -5.90
N ASN A 67 -4.61 12.12 -5.72
CA ASN A 67 -4.65 10.75 -5.20
C ASN A 67 -4.94 10.71 -3.70
N LEU A 68 -4.60 11.76 -2.95
CA LEU A 68 -4.83 11.85 -1.51
C LEU A 68 -6.30 12.18 -1.16
N SER A 69 -7.09 12.61 -2.14
CA SER A 69 -8.49 12.99 -1.98
C SER A 69 -9.47 11.83 -2.20
N ARG A 70 -8.98 10.63 -2.51
CA ARG A 70 -9.77 9.43 -2.85
C ARG A 70 -9.88 8.51 -1.63
#